data_AF-A0A8C8GHD3-F1
#
_entry.id   AF-A0A8C8GHD3-F1
#
_cell.length_a   1.000
_cell.length_b   1.000
_cell.length_c   1.000
_cell.angle_alpha   90.00
_cell.angle_beta   90.00
_cell.angle_gamma   90.00
#
_symmetry.space_group_name_H-M   'P 1'
#
loop_
_entity.id
_entity.type
_entity.pdbx_description
1 polymer ?
#
loop_
_entity_poly.entity_id
_entity_poly.type
_entity_poly.pdbx_seq_one_letter_code
_entity_poly.pdbx_strand_id
1 'polypeptide(L)'
;MLRILDPVVTVVTISFVVEGVLGGYGMSMFAAQTSPPDPCYDENGNPRRCIPDFVNSAFGKEVRTSSTCGKTPGRYCLVTEKGDERNRNCHTCDASDPKKYHPPAYLTDLNNPHNLTCWQSENYIQYPQNVTITLSLGKKFEVTYVSLQFCSPRPESMAIFKSMDYGKSWVPFQYYSTQCRKMYTKPSKATITKQNEQEAICTDSHTDMHPLSGGLIAFSTLDGRPSAHDFDNSPVLQDWVTATDIKVTFSRLHTFGDENEDDSELARDSYFYAVSDLQVGGRCKCNGHASRCVKDRDGNLVCECKHNTAGPECDRCKPFHYDRPWQRATAREANECVACNCNLHARRCRFNMELYKLSGRKSGGVCLNCRHNTAGRHCHYCKEGYYRDLSKTISHRKACKGTRGLVRATVLERRREREKEGEER
;
A
#
# COMPACT_ATOMS: atom_id res chain seq x y z
N MET A 1 -2.77 -61.06 57.18
CA MET A 1 -2.93 -61.38 58.61
C MET A 1 -3.37 -60.09 59.30
N LEU A 2 -4.51 -60.15 60.03
CA LEU A 2 -4.99 -59.31 61.16
C LEU A 2 -4.74 -57.78 61.12
N ARG A 3 -5.64 -56.85 61.49
CA ARG A 3 -6.96 -56.81 62.16
C ARG A 3 -7.42 -55.30 62.10
N ILE A 4 -8.65 -54.97 61.69
CA ILE A 4 -9.85 -54.67 62.54
C ILE A 4 -9.81 -53.28 63.23
N LEU A 5 -10.68 -52.36 62.75
CA LEU A 5 -11.72 -51.53 63.45
C LEU A 5 -11.30 -50.70 64.72
N ASP A 6 -11.77 -49.48 65.04
CA ASP A 6 -12.72 -48.47 64.52
C ASP A 6 -12.67 -47.25 65.53
N PRO A 7 -13.64 -46.32 65.68
CA PRO A 7 -13.44 -44.86 65.57
C PRO A 7 -13.70 -44.05 66.86
N VAL A 8 -13.39 -42.74 66.91
CA VAL A 8 -14.07 -41.81 67.85
C VAL A 8 -14.25 -40.42 67.23
N VAL A 9 -15.53 -40.03 67.17
CA VAL A 9 -16.08 -38.71 66.89
C VAL A 9 -16.05 -37.87 68.18
N THR A 10 -15.66 -36.59 68.10
CA THR A 10 -16.21 -35.55 69.00
C THR A 10 -16.21 -34.19 68.32
N VAL A 11 -17.19 -33.39 68.74
CA VAL A 11 -17.91 -32.34 68.03
C VAL A 11 -17.90 -31.09 68.92
N VAL A 12 -17.63 -29.93 68.32
CA VAL A 12 -18.22 -28.59 68.62
C VAL A 12 -17.66 -27.72 69.78
N THR A 13 -16.91 -26.69 69.33
CA THR A 13 -17.03 -25.21 69.50
C THR A 13 -17.03 -24.49 70.86
N ILE A 14 -16.71 -23.18 70.72
CA ILE A 14 -16.87 -22.01 71.62
C ILE A 14 -15.51 -21.60 72.23
N SER A 15 -14.91 -20.41 72.03
CA SER A 15 -15.48 -19.08 71.77
C SER A 15 -14.52 -18.09 71.11
N PHE A 16 -15.14 -17.13 70.44
CA PHE A 16 -14.68 -15.85 69.90
C PHE A 16 -13.73 -15.02 70.77
N VAL A 17 -12.71 -14.43 70.15
CA VAL A 17 -12.39 -13.00 70.32
C VAL A 17 -12.02 -12.44 68.94
N VAL A 18 -12.73 -11.38 68.54
CA VAL A 18 -12.55 -10.58 67.33
C VAL A 18 -11.56 -9.46 67.64
N GLU A 19 -10.58 -9.21 66.78
CA GLU A 19 -10.21 -7.88 66.26
C GLU A 19 -8.93 -7.95 65.40
N GLY A 20 -8.92 -7.22 64.28
CA GLY A 20 -7.67 -6.83 63.60
C GLY A 20 -7.54 -7.26 62.14
N VAL A 21 -8.22 -6.54 61.26
CA VAL A 21 -8.02 -6.50 59.81
C VAL A 21 -6.57 -6.14 59.46
N LEU A 22 -5.94 -6.84 58.50
CA LEU A 22 -5.08 -6.26 57.44
C LEU A 22 -4.58 -7.32 56.43
N GLY A 23 -5.05 -7.20 55.18
CA GLY A 23 -4.17 -7.22 54.01
C GLY A 23 -3.75 -8.58 53.40
N GLY A 24 -4.70 -9.31 52.81
CA GLY A 24 -4.37 -10.31 51.78
C GLY A 24 -4.13 -9.62 50.42
N TYR A 25 -2.88 -9.60 49.95
CA TYR A 25 -2.55 -9.24 48.56
C TYR A 25 -2.98 -10.36 47.62
N GLY A 26 -4.23 -10.32 47.15
CA GLY A 26 -4.63 -10.99 45.91
C GLY A 26 -4.05 -10.23 44.73
N MET A 27 -3.02 -10.77 44.08
CA MET A 27 -2.53 -10.24 42.81
C MET A 27 -3.64 -10.32 41.76
N SER A 28 -4.09 -9.14 41.35
CA SER A 28 -5.07 -8.94 40.29
C SER A 28 -4.50 -9.43 38.96
N MET A 29 -5.04 -10.54 38.45
CA MET A 29 -4.83 -11.03 37.09
C MET A 29 -5.60 -10.15 36.10
N PHE A 30 -5.15 -8.90 35.95
CA PHE A 30 -5.49 -8.06 34.80
C PHE A 30 -4.17 -7.66 34.15
N ALA A 31 -3.63 -8.54 33.31
CA ALA A 31 -2.67 -8.12 32.30
C ALA A 31 -3.40 -7.07 31.45
N ALA A 32 -3.08 -5.80 31.68
CA ALA A 32 -3.49 -4.72 30.81
C ALA A 32 -3.09 -5.13 29.40
N GLN A 33 -4.08 -5.36 28.53
CA GLN A 33 -3.86 -5.42 27.08
C GLN A 33 -3.39 -4.03 26.65
N THR A 34 -2.11 -3.74 26.88
CA THR A 34 -1.45 -2.58 26.29
C THR A 34 -1.52 -2.81 24.78
N SER A 35 -2.26 -1.95 24.08
CA SER A 35 -2.25 -1.90 22.63
C SER A 35 -0.80 -1.98 22.13
N PRO A 36 -0.50 -2.79 21.11
CA PRO A 36 0.87 -2.92 20.63
C PRO A 36 1.46 -1.53 20.34
N PRO A 37 2.72 -1.27 20.76
CA PRO A 37 3.34 0.04 20.59
C PRO A 37 3.36 0.42 19.10
N ASP A 38 3.05 1.68 18.78
CA ASP A 38 2.98 2.17 17.41
C ASP A 38 4.36 2.02 16.74
N PRO A 39 4.50 1.16 15.72
CA PRO A 39 5.82 0.85 15.16
C PRO A 39 6.42 2.03 14.38
N CYS A 40 5.67 3.12 14.16
CA CYS A 40 6.18 4.36 13.56
C CYS A 40 7.00 5.23 14.53
N TYR A 41 7.06 4.87 15.82
CA TYR A 41 7.86 5.59 16.81
C TYR A 41 8.79 4.63 17.55
N ASP A 42 9.95 5.12 17.97
CA ASP A 42 10.85 4.39 18.87
C ASP A 42 10.34 4.45 20.33
N GLU A 43 11.05 3.79 21.24
CA GLU A 43 10.70 3.76 22.67
C GLU A 43 10.74 5.15 23.33
N ASN A 44 11.48 6.09 22.75
CA ASN A 44 11.60 7.48 23.20
C ASN A 44 10.54 8.39 22.56
N GLY A 45 9.70 7.86 21.67
CA GLY A 45 8.70 8.63 20.93
C GLY A 45 9.26 9.39 19.71
N ASN A 46 10.51 9.17 19.31
CA ASN A 46 11.05 9.74 18.08
C ASN A 46 10.48 8.98 16.87
N PRO A 47 10.20 9.70 15.76
CA PRO A 47 9.68 9.06 14.55
C PRO A 47 10.74 8.14 13.94
N ARG A 48 10.30 7.00 13.42
CA ARG A 48 11.11 6.04 12.65
C ARG A 48 10.31 5.49 11.48
N ARG A 49 10.97 5.00 10.44
CA ARG A 49 10.27 4.40 9.30
C ARG A 49 9.37 3.25 9.74
N CYS A 50 8.13 3.25 9.28
CA CYS A 50 7.17 2.16 9.44
C CYS A 50 6.53 1.84 8.11
N ILE A 51 6.37 0.55 7.81
CA ILE A 51 5.81 0.06 6.55
C ILE A 51 4.70 -0.94 6.87
N PRO A 52 3.65 -1.02 6.03
CA PRO A 52 2.61 -2.02 6.21
C PRO A 52 3.11 -3.44 6.04
N ASP A 53 2.37 -4.37 6.63
CA ASP A 53 2.60 -5.80 6.50
C ASP A 53 2.57 -6.25 5.03
N PHE A 54 3.32 -7.31 4.76
CA PHE A 54 3.33 -7.97 3.46
C PHE A 54 2.07 -8.84 3.32
N VAL A 55 1.37 -8.70 2.20
CA VAL A 55 0.10 -9.39 1.95
C VAL A 55 0.00 -9.86 0.50
N ASN A 56 -0.79 -10.92 0.27
CA ASN A 56 -1.35 -11.17 -1.06
C ASN A 56 -2.49 -10.19 -1.29
N SER A 57 -2.24 -9.15 -2.07
CA SER A 57 -3.21 -8.10 -2.38
C SER A 57 -4.34 -8.53 -3.31
N ALA A 58 -4.22 -9.72 -3.92
CA ALA A 58 -5.26 -10.34 -4.74
C ALA A 58 -6.30 -11.12 -3.93
N PHE A 59 -5.95 -11.61 -2.73
CA PHE A 59 -6.79 -12.51 -1.96
C PHE A 59 -8.18 -11.92 -1.66
N GLY A 60 -9.22 -12.69 -1.97
CA GLY A 60 -10.63 -12.32 -1.78
C GLY A 60 -11.12 -11.17 -2.66
N LYS A 61 -10.34 -10.71 -3.65
CA LYS A 61 -10.74 -9.67 -4.59
C LYS A 61 -11.46 -10.26 -5.78
N GLU A 62 -12.46 -9.55 -6.26
CA GLU A 62 -13.12 -9.87 -7.53
C GLU A 62 -12.16 -9.60 -8.70
N VAL A 63 -12.02 -10.60 -9.58
CA VAL A 63 -11.17 -10.53 -10.75
C VAL A 63 -12.03 -10.50 -12.00
N ARG A 64 -11.71 -9.59 -12.94
CA ARG A 64 -12.40 -9.48 -14.22
C ARG A 64 -11.67 -10.27 -15.28
N THR A 65 -12.36 -11.19 -15.94
CA THR A 65 -11.83 -12.02 -17.02
C THR A 65 -12.54 -11.71 -18.33
N SER A 66 -11.85 -11.83 -19.48
CA SER A 66 -12.49 -11.63 -20.79
C SER A 66 -13.24 -12.85 -21.31
N SER A 67 -12.86 -14.05 -20.86
CA SER A 67 -13.51 -15.32 -21.22
C SER A 67 -13.64 -16.19 -19.99
N THR A 68 -14.71 -16.97 -19.89
CA THR A 68 -14.95 -17.95 -18.82
C THR A 68 -15.87 -19.03 -19.37
N CYS A 69 -15.54 -20.30 -19.14
CA CYS A 69 -16.37 -21.40 -19.65
C CYS A 69 -17.74 -21.47 -18.96
N GLY A 70 -18.70 -22.14 -19.60
CA GLY A 70 -19.98 -22.51 -19.00
C GLY A 70 -21.16 -21.57 -19.28
N LYS A 71 -20.97 -20.43 -19.97
CA LYS A 71 -22.10 -19.59 -20.44
C LYS A 71 -23.04 -20.39 -21.35
N THR A 72 -22.46 -21.19 -22.22
CA THR A 72 -23.10 -22.33 -22.87
C THR A 72 -22.37 -23.60 -22.42
N PRO A 73 -23.08 -24.67 -22.04
CA PRO A 73 -22.43 -25.92 -21.64
C PRO A 73 -21.46 -26.40 -22.73
N GLY A 74 -20.18 -26.48 -22.40
CA GLY A 74 -19.10 -26.82 -23.33
C GLY A 74 -18.29 -28.00 -22.80
N ARG A 75 -17.93 -28.93 -23.68
CA ARG A 75 -17.05 -30.05 -23.33
C ARG A 75 -15.60 -29.58 -23.35
N TYR A 76 -14.79 -29.97 -22.38
CA TYR A 76 -13.34 -29.73 -22.37
C TYR A 76 -12.61 -31.02 -22.02
N CYS A 77 -11.38 -31.21 -22.50
CA CYS A 77 -10.64 -32.45 -22.32
C CYS A 77 -9.27 -32.23 -21.68
N LEU A 78 -8.98 -33.00 -20.64
CA LEU A 78 -7.67 -33.01 -19.97
C LEU A 78 -6.79 -34.07 -20.63
N VAL A 79 -5.60 -33.67 -21.05
CA VAL A 79 -4.59 -34.56 -21.61
C VAL A 79 -3.67 -35.02 -20.47
N THR A 80 -3.55 -36.33 -20.30
CA THR A 80 -2.58 -36.94 -19.38
C THR A 80 -1.62 -37.83 -20.14
N GLU A 81 -0.33 -37.70 -19.85
CA GLU A 81 0.73 -38.54 -20.42
C GLU A 81 1.12 -39.64 -19.42
N LYS A 82 1.07 -40.90 -19.85
CA LYS A 82 1.62 -42.05 -19.12
C LYS A 82 2.58 -42.81 -20.04
N GLY A 83 3.88 -42.52 -19.94
CA GLY A 83 4.86 -43.01 -20.92
C GLY A 83 4.61 -42.37 -22.29
N ASP A 84 4.52 -43.17 -23.35
CA ASP A 84 4.24 -42.70 -24.72
C ASP A 84 2.73 -42.64 -25.05
N GLU A 85 1.85 -43.12 -24.16
CA GLU A 85 0.40 -43.08 -24.37
C GLU A 85 -0.22 -41.77 -23.84
N ARG A 86 -0.99 -41.11 -24.71
CA ARG A 86 -1.77 -39.91 -24.40
C ARG A 86 -3.23 -40.29 -24.16
N ASN A 87 -3.74 -40.07 -22.95
CA ASN A 87 -5.15 -40.26 -22.64
C ASN A 87 -5.87 -38.91 -22.53
N ARG A 88 -7.09 -38.83 -23.07
CA ARG A 88 -7.92 -37.61 -23.09
C ARG A 88 -9.19 -37.86 -22.26
N ASN A 89 -9.24 -37.27 -21.08
CA ASN A 89 -10.41 -37.36 -20.19
C ASN A 89 -11.26 -36.10 -20.34
N CYS A 90 -12.48 -36.25 -20.87
CA CYS A 90 -13.36 -35.12 -21.16
C CYS A 90 -14.43 -34.92 -20.09
N HIS A 91 -14.68 -33.65 -19.78
CA HIS A 91 -15.66 -33.18 -18.82
C HIS A 91 -16.51 -32.07 -19.45
N THR A 92 -17.54 -31.61 -18.75
CA THR A 92 -18.43 -30.52 -19.23
C THR A 92 -18.35 -29.36 -18.26
N CYS A 93 -18.09 -28.16 -18.77
CA CYS A 93 -18.19 -26.92 -18.00
C CYS A 93 -19.57 -26.29 -18.23
N ASP A 94 -20.32 -26.07 -17.15
CA ASP A 94 -21.66 -25.48 -17.15
C ASP A 94 -21.76 -24.49 -15.99
N ALA A 95 -22.13 -23.24 -16.29
CA ALA A 95 -22.29 -22.20 -15.27
C ALA A 95 -23.53 -22.38 -14.39
N SER A 96 -24.47 -23.23 -14.82
CA SER A 96 -25.69 -23.54 -14.08
C SER A 96 -25.46 -24.56 -12.96
N ASP A 97 -24.41 -25.39 -13.07
CA ASP A 97 -24.05 -26.43 -12.09
C ASP A 97 -22.81 -26.00 -11.29
N PRO A 98 -22.94 -25.65 -9.99
CA PRO A 98 -21.82 -25.24 -9.15
C PRO A 98 -20.66 -26.25 -9.08
N LYS A 99 -20.90 -27.54 -9.32
CA LYS A 99 -19.84 -28.58 -9.31
C LYS A 99 -19.00 -28.60 -10.58
N LYS A 100 -19.51 -28.01 -11.67
CA LYS A 100 -18.89 -28.00 -13.00
C LYS A 100 -18.59 -26.58 -13.47
N TYR A 101 -18.86 -25.58 -12.64
CA TYR A 101 -18.60 -24.19 -12.94
C TYR A 101 -17.20 -23.77 -12.47
N HIS A 102 -16.52 -23.01 -13.31
CA HIS A 102 -15.15 -22.53 -13.10
C HIS A 102 -15.09 -20.98 -13.11
N PRO A 103 -15.70 -20.30 -12.11
CA PRO A 103 -15.78 -18.84 -12.05
C PRO A 103 -14.42 -18.17 -11.83
N PRO A 104 -14.28 -16.87 -12.20
CA PRO A 104 -13.09 -16.07 -11.89
C PRO A 104 -12.80 -15.91 -10.40
N ALA A 105 -13.79 -16.15 -9.53
CA ALA A 105 -13.63 -16.10 -8.08
C ALA A 105 -12.63 -17.16 -7.57
N TYR A 106 -12.42 -18.26 -8.30
CA TYR A 106 -11.43 -19.28 -7.99
C TYR A 106 -9.98 -18.85 -8.28
N LEU A 107 -9.75 -17.63 -8.77
CA LEU A 107 -8.39 -17.10 -8.92
C LEU A 107 -7.83 -16.56 -7.60
N THR A 108 -8.69 -16.20 -6.65
CA THR A 108 -8.31 -15.41 -5.47
C THR A 108 -8.93 -15.94 -4.18
N ASP A 109 -9.52 -17.13 -4.22
CA ASP A 109 -10.06 -17.82 -3.06
C ASP A 109 -8.96 -18.47 -2.22
N LEU A 110 -9.35 -19.28 -1.24
CA LEU A 110 -8.40 -20.00 -0.40
C LEU A 110 -7.87 -21.22 -1.16
N ASN A 111 -6.67 -21.08 -1.71
CA ASN A 111 -6.00 -22.17 -2.42
C ASN A 111 -5.62 -23.32 -1.46
N ASN A 112 -6.23 -24.49 -1.66
CA ASN A 112 -5.91 -25.73 -0.94
C ASN A 112 -5.29 -26.74 -1.92
N PRO A 113 -4.01 -27.15 -1.72
CA PRO A 113 -3.35 -28.11 -2.61
C PRO A 113 -4.06 -29.47 -2.75
N HIS A 114 -4.86 -29.87 -1.75
CA HIS A 114 -5.61 -31.12 -1.78
C HIS A 114 -6.97 -31.01 -2.48
N ASN A 115 -7.48 -29.80 -2.65
CA ASN A 115 -8.77 -29.54 -3.29
C ASN A 115 -8.67 -28.24 -4.11
N LEU A 116 -8.07 -28.36 -5.29
CA LEU A 116 -7.83 -27.23 -6.17
C LEU A 116 -9.13 -26.75 -6.81
N THR A 117 -9.41 -25.47 -6.61
CA THR A 117 -10.37 -24.71 -7.39
C THR A 117 -9.62 -24.10 -8.58
N CYS A 118 -10.23 -24.09 -9.76
CA CYS A 118 -9.59 -23.56 -10.97
C CYS A 118 -10.60 -22.71 -11.75
N TRP A 119 -10.24 -21.48 -12.07
CA TRP A 119 -10.90 -20.73 -13.14
C TRP A 119 -10.46 -21.29 -14.50
N GLN A 120 -11.36 -21.27 -15.48
CA GLN A 120 -11.11 -21.79 -16.82
C GLN A 120 -11.70 -20.88 -17.90
N SER A 121 -10.94 -20.63 -18.96
CA SER A 121 -11.39 -19.91 -20.16
C SER A 121 -12.29 -20.76 -21.05
N GLU A 122 -12.93 -20.16 -22.05
CA GLU A 122 -13.50 -20.95 -23.16
C GLU A 122 -12.40 -21.68 -23.93
N ASN A 123 -12.79 -22.73 -24.65
CA ASN A 123 -11.88 -23.57 -25.41
C ASN A 123 -11.37 -22.85 -26.66
N TYR A 124 -10.16 -23.21 -27.06
CA TYR A 124 -9.53 -22.85 -28.33
C TYR A 124 -9.46 -21.34 -28.62
N ILE A 125 -9.22 -20.53 -27.59
CA ILE A 125 -8.86 -19.11 -27.77
C ILE A 125 -7.37 -19.03 -28.10
N GLN A 126 -7.07 -19.11 -29.39
CA GLN A 126 -5.70 -19.08 -29.93
C GLN A 126 -5.38 -17.75 -30.61
N TYR A 127 -4.08 -17.45 -30.72
CA TYR A 127 -3.57 -16.28 -31.44
C TYR A 127 -4.26 -16.12 -32.82
N PRO A 128 -4.75 -14.91 -33.18
CA PRO A 128 -4.48 -13.59 -32.58
C PRO A 128 -5.39 -13.18 -31.43
N GLN A 129 -6.33 -14.03 -31.02
CA GLN A 129 -7.19 -13.75 -29.87
C GLN A 129 -6.42 -13.95 -28.56
N ASN A 130 -6.83 -13.23 -27.52
CA ASN A 130 -6.19 -13.30 -26.21
C ASN A 130 -7.21 -13.38 -25.08
N VAL A 131 -6.78 -13.96 -23.96
CA VAL A 131 -7.56 -14.00 -22.72
C VAL A 131 -6.90 -13.09 -21.71
N THR A 132 -7.69 -12.21 -21.09
CA THR A 132 -7.20 -11.25 -20.11
C THR A 132 -7.80 -11.51 -18.75
N ILE A 133 -6.96 -11.37 -17.73
CA ILE A 133 -7.32 -11.37 -16.31
C ILE A 133 -6.92 -10.00 -15.77
N THR A 134 -7.87 -9.24 -15.22
CA THR A 134 -7.64 -7.90 -14.68
C THR A 134 -8.05 -7.85 -13.22
N LEU A 135 -7.10 -7.47 -12.36
CA LEU A 135 -7.27 -7.32 -10.93
C LEU A 135 -7.05 -5.86 -10.52
N SER A 136 -8.06 -5.27 -9.88
CA SER A 136 -7.99 -3.92 -9.32
C SER A 136 -7.72 -3.97 -7.82
N LEU A 137 -6.58 -3.43 -7.38
CA LEU A 137 -6.18 -3.46 -5.97
C LEU A 137 -6.96 -2.41 -5.15
N GLY A 138 -7.36 -1.31 -5.78
CA GLY A 138 -8.12 -0.21 -5.18
C GLY A 138 -7.26 0.82 -4.42
N LYS A 139 -5.95 0.62 -4.39
CA LYS A 139 -4.93 1.55 -3.86
C LYS A 139 -3.58 1.23 -4.51
N LYS A 140 -2.62 2.16 -4.48
CA LYS A 140 -1.23 1.90 -4.86
C LYS A 140 -0.56 0.90 -3.90
N PHE A 141 -0.01 -0.17 -4.46
CA PHE A 141 0.84 -1.16 -3.79
C PHE A 141 2.26 -1.09 -4.34
N GLU A 142 3.22 -1.43 -3.49
CA GLU A 142 4.58 -1.78 -3.89
C GLU A 142 4.63 -3.30 -4.06
N VAL A 143 4.47 -3.74 -5.31
CA VAL A 143 4.37 -5.15 -5.71
C VAL A 143 5.77 -5.76 -5.72
N THR A 144 5.93 -6.84 -4.97
CA THR A 144 7.18 -7.63 -4.92
C THR A 144 7.15 -8.76 -5.93
N TYR A 145 6.01 -9.43 -6.07
CA TYR A 145 5.83 -10.48 -7.07
C TYR A 145 4.39 -10.58 -7.58
N VAL A 146 4.24 -11.15 -8.77
CA VAL A 146 2.98 -11.65 -9.32
C VAL A 146 3.18 -13.12 -9.65
N SER A 147 2.34 -14.01 -9.14
CA SER A 147 2.43 -15.44 -9.43
C SER A 147 1.11 -16.03 -9.85
N LEU A 148 1.17 -16.97 -10.80
CA LEU A 148 0.04 -17.74 -11.28
C LEU A 148 0.36 -19.23 -11.19
N GLN A 149 -0.54 -19.98 -10.56
CA GLN A 149 -0.51 -21.44 -10.56
C GLN A 149 -1.54 -21.97 -11.55
N PHE A 150 -1.11 -22.79 -12.51
CA PHE A 150 -1.94 -23.27 -13.61
C PHE A 150 -2.49 -24.67 -13.35
N CYS A 151 -3.75 -24.88 -13.70
CA CYS A 151 -4.36 -26.21 -13.77
C CYS A 151 -4.20 -26.82 -15.16
N SER A 152 -4.12 -25.98 -16.20
CA SER A 152 -3.72 -26.34 -17.56
C SER A 152 -2.19 -26.28 -17.71
N PRO A 153 -1.64 -26.69 -18.88
CA PRO A 153 -0.29 -26.31 -19.25
C PRO A 153 -0.14 -24.78 -19.26
N ARG A 154 1.07 -24.30 -19.01
CA ARG A 154 1.39 -22.87 -19.06
C ARG A 154 1.19 -22.33 -20.48
N PRO A 155 0.90 -21.03 -20.66
CA PRO A 155 0.87 -20.42 -21.99
C PRO A 155 2.25 -20.46 -22.65
N GLU A 156 2.29 -20.62 -23.98
CA GLU A 156 3.52 -20.44 -24.74
C GLU A 156 3.92 -18.96 -24.74
N SER A 157 2.94 -18.07 -24.89
CA SER A 157 3.16 -16.62 -24.82
C SER A 157 2.14 -15.95 -23.91
N MET A 158 2.64 -15.18 -22.94
CA MET A 158 1.84 -14.34 -22.05
C MET A 158 2.55 -13.04 -21.69
N ALA A 159 1.80 -12.06 -21.22
CA ALA A 159 2.30 -10.76 -20.81
C ALA A 159 1.61 -10.32 -19.52
N ILE A 160 2.38 -9.70 -18.63
CA ILE A 160 1.89 -9.06 -17.40
C ILE A 160 2.03 -7.56 -17.62
N PHE A 161 0.95 -6.83 -17.35
CA PHE A 161 0.87 -5.39 -17.38
C PHE A 161 0.47 -4.88 -16.00
N LYS A 162 0.84 -3.63 -15.72
CA LYS A 162 0.38 -2.91 -14.53
C LYS A 162 -0.22 -1.57 -14.92
N SER A 163 -1.07 -1.05 -14.05
CA SER A 163 -1.51 0.34 -14.08
C SER A 163 -1.00 1.08 -12.84
N MET A 164 -0.79 2.39 -12.95
CA MET A 164 -0.41 3.26 -11.82
C MET A 164 -1.46 4.35 -11.56
N ASP A 165 -2.54 4.35 -12.35
CA ASP A 165 -3.56 5.40 -12.44
C ASP A 165 -5.00 4.85 -12.41
N TYR A 166 -5.19 3.72 -11.73
CA TYR A 166 -6.48 3.06 -11.51
C TYR A 166 -7.12 2.52 -12.81
N GLY A 167 -6.30 1.90 -13.66
CA GLY A 167 -6.73 1.18 -14.86
C GLY A 167 -6.89 2.02 -16.12
N LYS A 168 -6.53 3.31 -16.10
CA LYS A 168 -6.66 4.22 -17.25
C LYS A 168 -5.57 3.99 -18.28
N SER A 169 -4.33 3.81 -17.82
CA SER A 169 -3.19 3.43 -18.65
C SER A 169 -2.59 2.12 -18.18
N TRP A 170 -2.01 1.39 -19.14
CA TRP A 170 -1.40 0.09 -18.92
C TRP A 170 0.02 0.11 -19.46
N VAL A 171 0.98 -0.22 -18.59
CA VAL A 171 2.39 -0.34 -18.95
C VAL A 171 2.84 -1.79 -18.79
N PRO A 172 3.72 -2.29 -19.66
CA PRO A 172 4.20 -3.66 -19.58
C PRO A 172 5.05 -3.85 -18.33
N PHE A 173 4.89 -5.01 -17.68
CA PHE A 173 5.60 -5.39 -16.47
C PHE A 173 6.57 -6.54 -16.75
N GLN A 174 6.11 -7.57 -17.46
CA GLN A 174 6.90 -8.75 -17.83
C GLN A 174 6.32 -9.45 -19.06
N TYR A 175 7.18 -10.02 -19.91
CA TYR A 175 6.77 -10.87 -21.03
C TYR A 175 7.36 -12.27 -20.89
N TYR A 176 6.57 -13.26 -21.29
CA TYR A 176 6.98 -14.67 -21.41
C TYR A 176 6.64 -15.14 -22.81
N SER A 177 7.61 -15.64 -23.57
CA SER A 177 7.41 -16.20 -24.92
C SER A 177 8.64 -16.97 -25.39
N THR A 178 8.45 -18.08 -26.12
CA THR A 178 9.58 -18.74 -26.82
C THR A 178 10.06 -17.90 -28.01
N GLN A 179 9.19 -17.05 -28.57
CA GLN A 179 9.45 -16.23 -29.76
C GLN A 179 9.28 -14.73 -29.46
N CYS A 180 9.91 -14.23 -28.38
CA CYS A 180 9.86 -12.83 -27.92
C CYS A 180 9.92 -11.76 -29.04
N ARG A 181 10.82 -11.94 -30.02
CA ARG A 181 11.02 -10.96 -31.09
C ARG A 181 9.87 -10.93 -32.11
N LYS A 182 9.25 -12.07 -32.39
CA LYS A 182 8.11 -12.15 -33.31
C LYS A 182 6.80 -11.78 -32.62
N MET A 183 6.65 -12.18 -31.36
CA MET A 183 5.39 -12.02 -30.62
C MET A 183 5.23 -10.64 -30.00
N TYR A 184 6.29 -10.11 -29.38
CA TYR A 184 6.25 -8.85 -28.61
C TYR A 184 7.27 -7.81 -29.10
N THR A 185 7.97 -8.08 -30.20
CA THR A 185 9.04 -7.19 -30.74
C THR A 185 10.08 -6.87 -29.67
N LYS A 186 10.35 -7.82 -28.77
CA LYS A 186 11.34 -7.68 -27.69
C LYS A 186 12.50 -8.65 -27.87
N PRO A 187 13.74 -8.25 -27.53
CA PRO A 187 14.86 -9.19 -27.42
C PRO A 187 14.57 -10.24 -26.34
N SER A 188 15.00 -11.49 -26.58
CA SER A 188 14.96 -12.55 -25.57
C SER A 188 16.07 -12.33 -24.54
N LYS A 189 15.75 -12.40 -23.25
CA LYS A 189 16.68 -12.28 -22.11
C LYS A 189 17.59 -11.06 -22.19
N ALA A 190 17.02 -9.89 -22.50
CA ALA A 190 17.76 -8.64 -22.45
C ALA A 190 18.32 -8.36 -21.05
N THR A 191 19.55 -7.89 -20.99
CA THR A 191 20.20 -7.47 -19.75
C THR A 191 19.65 -6.11 -19.30
N ILE A 192 19.35 -6.00 -18.01
CA ILE A 192 18.90 -4.74 -17.40
C ILE A 192 20.13 -3.99 -16.91
N THR A 193 20.31 -2.77 -17.40
CA THR A 193 21.35 -1.84 -16.96
C THR A 193 20.75 -0.77 -16.07
N LYS A 194 21.59 0.06 -15.44
CA LYS A 194 21.12 1.18 -14.61
C LYS A 194 20.28 2.21 -15.39
N GLN A 195 20.42 2.25 -16.72
CA GLN A 195 19.73 3.20 -17.58
C GLN A 195 18.30 2.77 -17.93
N ASN A 196 18.01 1.47 -17.93
CA ASN A 196 16.70 0.91 -18.31
C ASN A 196 16.07 0.04 -17.22
N GLU A 197 16.27 0.40 -15.94
CA GLU A 197 15.70 -0.32 -14.79
C GLU A 197 14.17 -0.31 -14.70
N GLN A 198 13.47 0.36 -15.62
CA GLN A 198 12.01 0.30 -15.74
C GLN A 198 11.55 -0.42 -17.02
N GLU A 199 12.47 -1.04 -17.75
CA GLU A 199 12.10 -1.81 -18.93
C GLU A 199 11.56 -3.19 -18.53
N ALA A 200 10.46 -3.57 -19.18
CA ALA A 200 9.93 -4.93 -19.13
C ALA A 200 10.71 -5.83 -20.08
N ILE A 201 11.25 -6.92 -19.54
CA ILE A 201 12.01 -7.90 -20.30
C ILE A 201 11.10 -9.02 -20.83
N CYS A 202 11.58 -9.74 -21.84
CA CYS A 202 10.95 -10.96 -22.33
C CYS A 202 11.88 -12.15 -22.10
N THR A 203 11.34 -13.23 -21.55
CA THR A 203 12.07 -14.47 -21.29
C THR A 203 11.28 -15.69 -21.76
N ASP A 204 11.98 -16.75 -22.11
CA ASP A 204 11.45 -18.10 -22.37
C ASP A 204 11.43 -18.95 -21.08
N SER A 205 11.89 -18.39 -19.96
CA SER A 205 11.86 -19.09 -18.68
C SER A 205 10.40 -19.35 -18.28
N HIS A 206 10.07 -20.60 -17.96
CA HIS A 206 8.72 -21.04 -17.60
C HIS A 206 7.70 -21.04 -18.76
N THR A 207 8.14 -20.98 -20.02
CA THR A 207 7.29 -21.23 -21.20
C THR A 207 7.37 -22.68 -21.67
N ASP A 208 7.87 -23.59 -20.84
CA ASP A 208 7.84 -25.02 -21.17
C ASP A 208 6.45 -25.57 -20.86
N MET A 209 5.96 -26.45 -21.74
CA MET A 209 4.65 -27.05 -21.62
C MET A 209 4.50 -27.92 -20.36
N HIS A 210 5.58 -28.61 -19.96
CA HIS A 210 5.61 -29.42 -18.74
C HIS A 210 5.91 -28.58 -17.51
N PRO A 211 5.24 -28.82 -16.37
CA PRO A 211 4.23 -29.86 -16.15
C PRO A 211 2.88 -29.49 -16.78
N LEU A 212 2.12 -30.51 -17.23
CA LEU A 212 0.80 -30.32 -17.84
C LEU A 212 -0.27 -29.79 -16.86
N SER A 213 0.00 -29.90 -15.56
CA SER A 213 -0.82 -29.33 -14.49
C SER A 213 0.07 -28.96 -13.30
N GLY A 214 -0.32 -27.94 -12.53
CA GLY A 214 0.47 -27.42 -11.41
C GLY A 214 1.65 -26.55 -11.83
N GLY A 215 1.69 -26.10 -13.09
CA GLY A 215 2.73 -25.20 -13.58
C GLY A 215 2.71 -23.88 -12.82
N LEU A 216 3.86 -23.41 -12.36
CA LEU A 216 4.00 -22.12 -11.67
C LEU A 216 4.74 -21.13 -12.55
N ILE A 217 4.20 -19.92 -12.64
CA ILE A 217 4.91 -18.74 -13.17
C ILE A 217 4.97 -17.72 -12.05
N ALA A 218 6.18 -17.32 -11.67
CA ALA A 218 6.41 -16.29 -10.66
C ALA A 218 7.28 -15.18 -11.25
N PHE A 219 6.70 -13.99 -11.32
CA PHE A 219 7.40 -12.77 -11.73
C PHE A 219 7.82 -12.00 -10.48
N SER A 220 9.12 -11.85 -10.26
CA SER A 220 9.69 -10.98 -9.22
C SER A 220 10.04 -9.62 -9.81
N THR A 221 9.54 -8.54 -9.22
CA THR A 221 9.63 -7.20 -9.82
C THR A 221 11.05 -6.64 -9.81
N LEU A 222 11.85 -7.01 -8.81
CA LEU A 222 13.23 -6.54 -8.59
C LEU A 222 14.30 -7.48 -9.14
N ASP A 223 13.91 -8.64 -9.69
CA ASP A 223 14.86 -9.61 -10.21
C ASP A 223 15.66 -9.06 -11.40
N GLY A 224 16.97 -9.34 -11.39
CA GLY A 224 17.91 -8.84 -12.39
C GLY A 224 18.13 -7.32 -12.41
N ARG A 225 17.58 -6.53 -11.47
CA ARG A 225 17.70 -5.06 -11.48
C ARG A 225 18.88 -4.59 -10.61
N PRO A 226 19.88 -3.86 -11.17
CA PRO A 226 21.11 -3.51 -10.46
C PRO A 226 20.89 -2.76 -9.14
N SER A 227 19.94 -1.83 -9.07
CA SER A 227 19.70 -1.00 -7.87
C SER A 227 18.77 -1.66 -6.84
N ALA A 228 18.41 -2.94 -7.00
CA ALA A 228 17.50 -3.63 -6.08
C ALA A 228 18.03 -3.67 -4.63
N HIS A 229 19.34 -3.78 -4.45
CA HIS A 229 19.99 -3.77 -3.13
C HIS A 229 19.90 -2.40 -2.42
N ASP A 230 19.70 -1.31 -3.18
CA ASP A 230 19.55 0.06 -2.68
C ASP A 230 18.17 0.63 -3.02
N PHE A 231 17.14 -0.22 -2.92
CA PHE A 231 15.75 0.13 -3.25
C PHE A 231 15.24 1.37 -2.48
N ASP A 232 15.65 1.52 -1.21
CA ASP A 232 15.22 2.64 -0.36
C ASP A 232 15.64 4.01 -0.91
N ASN A 233 16.72 4.06 -1.71
CA ASN A 233 17.25 5.29 -2.31
C ASN A 233 17.04 5.36 -3.83
N SER A 234 16.52 4.31 -4.47
CA SER A 234 16.23 4.31 -5.91
C SER A 234 14.78 4.71 -6.21
N PRO A 235 14.50 5.98 -6.56
CA PRO A 235 13.14 6.41 -6.92
C PRO A 235 12.63 5.69 -8.19
N VAL A 236 13.55 5.31 -9.08
CA VAL A 236 13.25 4.58 -10.31
C VAL A 236 12.62 3.23 -10.00
N LEU A 237 13.20 2.47 -9.07
CA LEU A 237 12.65 1.17 -8.67
C LEU A 237 11.41 1.31 -7.78
N GLN A 238 11.35 2.32 -6.92
CA GLN A 238 10.16 2.62 -6.12
C GLN A 238 8.93 2.87 -7.01
N ASP A 239 9.11 3.54 -8.14
CA ASP A 239 8.05 3.73 -9.14
C ASP A 239 7.80 2.45 -9.96
N TRP A 240 8.86 1.71 -10.31
CA TRP A 240 8.76 0.41 -11.01
C TRP A 240 7.90 -0.62 -10.27
N VAL A 241 8.03 -0.73 -8.95
CA VAL A 241 7.21 -1.68 -8.17
C VAL A 241 5.81 -1.15 -7.87
N THR A 242 5.54 0.12 -8.15
CA THR A 242 4.24 0.73 -7.86
C THR A 242 3.19 0.28 -8.87
N ALA A 243 2.06 -0.24 -8.39
CA ALA A 243 0.90 -0.58 -9.20
C ALA A 243 -0.42 -0.35 -8.44
N THR A 244 -1.47 0.04 -9.14
CA THR A 244 -2.88 0.09 -8.66
C THR A 244 -3.68 -1.10 -9.17
N ASP A 245 -3.32 -1.63 -10.33
CA ASP A 245 -4.02 -2.72 -11.01
C ASP A 245 -3.00 -3.59 -11.73
N ILE A 246 -3.29 -4.88 -11.81
CA ILE A 246 -2.50 -5.87 -12.53
C ILE A 246 -3.38 -6.49 -13.61
N LYS A 247 -2.83 -6.65 -14.81
CA LYS A 247 -3.48 -7.33 -15.92
C LYS A 247 -2.56 -8.39 -16.49
N VAL A 248 -3.06 -9.59 -16.62
CA VAL A 248 -2.36 -10.71 -17.24
C VAL A 248 -3.07 -11.01 -18.55
N THR A 249 -2.31 -11.11 -19.64
CA THR A 249 -2.80 -11.43 -20.97
C THR A 249 -2.16 -12.73 -21.43
N PHE A 250 -2.97 -13.74 -21.70
CA PHE A 250 -2.56 -14.97 -22.36
C PHE A 250 -2.80 -14.84 -23.85
N SER A 251 -1.75 -15.03 -24.63
CA SER A 251 -1.75 -14.70 -26.05
C SER A 251 -1.63 -15.93 -26.95
N ARG A 252 -0.94 -16.99 -26.51
CA ARG A 252 -0.77 -18.22 -27.28
C ARG A 252 -0.66 -19.45 -26.39
N LEU A 253 -1.37 -20.51 -26.78
CA LEU A 253 -1.32 -21.85 -26.16
C LEU A 253 -0.18 -22.68 -26.75
N HIS A 254 0.36 -23.61 -25.97
CA HIS A 254 1.14 -24.72 -26.54
C HIS A 254 0.25 -25.65 -27.33
N THR A 255 0.78 -26.17 -28.44
CA THR A 255 0.17 -27.25 -29.20
C THR A 255 1.06 -28.49 -29.12
N PHE A 256 0.45 -29.68 -29.12
CA PHE A 256 1.17 -30.95 -28.98
C PHE A 256 1.79 -31.46 -30.30
N GLY A 257 1.74 -30.66 -31.36
CA GLY A 257 2.10 -31.08 -32.73
C GLY A 257 0.97 -31.78 -33.48
N ASP A 258 -0.19 -31.95 -32.85
CA ASP A 258 -1.39 -32.60 -33.39
C ASP A 258 -2.18 -31.69 -34.36
N GLU A 259 -1.55 -30.64 -34.92
CA GLU A 259 -2.20 -29.67 -35.82
C GLU A 259 -2.36 -30.19 -37.27
N ASN A 260 -1.68 -31.28 -37.61
CA ASN A 260 -1.60 -31.79 -38.99
C ASN A 260 -2.56 -32.96 -39.31
N GLU A 261 -3.43 -33.33 -38.38
CA GLU A 261 -4.47 -34.36 -38.60
C GLU A 261 -5.85 -33.72 -38.55
N ASP A 262 -6.69 -34.05 -39.54
CA ASP A 262 -8.07 -33.57 -39.70
C ASP A 262 -8.81 -33.42 -38.37
N ASP A 263 -9.21 -32.18 -38.07
CA ASP A 263 -9.82 -31.67 -36.85
C ASP A 263 -10.74 -32.66 -36.09
N SER A 264 -10.18 -33.36 -35.11
CA SER A 264 -11.00 -33.90 -34.05
C SER A 264 -11.43 -32.73 -33.16
N GLU A 265 -12.74 -32.44 -33.07
CA GLU A 265 -13.29 -31.50 -32.07
C GLU A 265 -12.70 -31.74 -30.67
N LEU A 266 -12.36 -33.00 -30.35
CA LEU A 266 -11.72 -33.42 -29.09
C LEU A 266 -10.31 -32.84 -28.89
N ALA A 267 -9.57 -32.56 -29.97
CA ALA A 267 -8.28 -31.89 -29.89
C ALA A 267 -8.46 -30.42 -29.52
N ARG A 268 -9.41 -29.73 -30.16
CA ARG A 268 -9.71 -28.32 -29.88
C ARG A 268 -10.27 -28.12 -28.46
N ASP A 269 -11.07 -29.07 -27.98
CA ASP A 269 -11.61 -29.13 -26.61
C ASP A 269 -10.52 -29.28 -25.54
N SER A 270 -9.29 -29.64 -25.92
CA SER A 270 -8.16 -29.81 -24.98
C SER A 270 -7.28 -28.59 -24.79
N TYR A 271 -7.49 -27.54 -25.59
CA TYR A 271 -6.68 -26.32 -25.56
C TYR A 271 -7.46 -25.18 -24.89
N PHE A 272 -7.13 -24.88 -23.64
CA PHE A 272 -7.72 -23.79 -22.87
C PHE A 272 -6.74 -23.29 -21.81
N TYR A 273 -7.03 -22.13 -21.21
CA TYR A 273 -6.29 -21.62 -20.06
C TYR A 273 -7.05 -21.94 -18.77
N ALA A 274 -6.37 -22.53 -17.79
CA ALA A 274 -6.93 -22.73 -16.46
C ALA A 274 -5.91 -22.41 -15.37
N VAL A 275 -6.34 -21.65 -14.36
CA VAL A 275 -5.50 -21.11 -13.28
C VAL A 275 -6.18 -21.39 -11.95
N SER A 276 -5.44 -21.96 -11.00
CA SER A 276 -5.93 -22.23 -9.64
C SER A 276 -5.72 -21.07 -8.67
N ASP A 277 -4.66 -20.27 -8.86
CA ASP A 277 -4.34 -19.23 -7.89
C ASP A 277 -3.57 -18.09 -8.58
N LEU A 278 -4.03 -16.86 -8.34
CA LEU A 278 -3.41 -15.61 -8.72
C LEU A 278 -3.02 -14.86 -7.45
N GLN A 279 -1.71 -14.70 -7.25
CA GLN A 279 -1.20 -13.92 -6.14
C GLN A 279 -0.48 -12.67 -6.62
N VAL A 280 -0.75 -11.56 -5.95
CA VAL A 280 -0.01 -10.31 -6.12
C VAL A 280 0.56 -9.94 -4.76
N GLY A 281 1.76 -10.44 -4.50
CA GLY A 281 2.48 -10.26 -3.25
C GLY A 281 3.11 -8.87 -3.18
N GLY A 282 2.81 -8.14 -2.12
CA GLY A 282 3.37 -6.81 -1.93
C GLY A 282 2.91 -6.17 -0.64
N ARG A 283 3.13 -4.86 -0.54
CA ARG A 283 2.65 -4.07 0.59
C ARG A 283 2.00 -2.79 0.13
N CYS A 284 1.11 -2.28 0.97
CA CYS A 284 0.39 -1.04 0.70
C CYS A 284 1.38 0.15 0.63
N LYS A 285 1.36 0.97 -0.43
CA LYS A 285 2.30 2.08 -0.62
C LYS A 285 1.96 3.23 0.32
N CYS A 286 2.79 3.43 1.35
CA CYS A 286 2.65 4.51 2.34
C CYS A 286 3.94 5.32 2.55
N ASN A 287 4.93 5.18 1.67
CA ASN A 287 6.21 5.91 1.71
C ASN A 287 6.96 5.84 3.05
N GLY A 288 6.73 4.77 3.83
CA GLY A 288 7.36 4.58 5.13
C GLY A 288 6.77 5.43 6.27
N HIS A 289 5.60 6.06 6.07
CA HIS A 289 4.92 6.89 7.07
C HIS A 289 3.59 6.31 7.57
N ALA A 290 3.33 5.01 7.35
CA ALA A 290 2.21 4.32 7.98
C ALA A 290 2.53 2.84 8.15
N SER A 291 2.09 2.26 9.26
CA SER A 291 2.26 0.84 9.59
C SER A 291 1.12 -0.04 9.11
N ARG A 292 0.02 0.55 8.62
CA ARG A 292 -1.15 -0.18 8.11
C ARG A 292 -1.98 0.67 7.17
N CYS A 293 -2.81 0.00 6.39
CA CYS A 293 -3.85 0.61 5.57
C CYS A 293 -5.23 0.26 6.13
N VAL A 294 -6.14 1.24 6.09
CA VAL A 294 -7.51 1.14 6.62
C VAL A 294 -8.49 1.61 5.56
N LYS A 295 -9.75 1.19 5.67
CA LYS A 295 -10.81 1.74 4.82
C LYS A 295 -11.25 3.10 5.37
N ASP A 296 -11.36 4.09 4.51
CA ASP A 296 -11.94 5.38 4.87
C ASP A 296 -13.48 5.32 4.93
N ARG A 297 -14.13 6.47 5.12
CA ARG A 297 -15.59 6.57 5.21
C ARG A 297 -16.30 6.19 3.92
N ASP A 298 -15.63 6.33 2.78
CA ASP A 298 -16.14 6.01 1.46
C ASP A 298 -15.82 4.55 1.07
N GLY A 299 -15.18 3.79 1.97
CA GLY A 299 -14.80 2.39 1.77
C GLY A 299 -13.49 2.19 1.00
N ASN A 300 -12.79 3.27 0.64
CA ASN A 300 -11.53 3.21 -0.09
C ASN A 300 -10.38 2.84 0.85
N LEU A 301 -9.47 1.98 0.39
CA LEU A 301 -8.28 1.63 1.16
C LEU A 301 -7.30 2.80 1.12
N VAL A 302 -6.89 3.32 2.27
CA VAL A 302 -5.95 4.44 2.44
C VAL A 302 -4.92 4.14 3.53
N CYS A 303 -3.76 4.81 3.49
CA CYS A 303 -2.79 4.69 4.57
C CYS A 303 -3.26 5.42 5.84
N GLU A 304 -3.02 4.83 7.01
CA GLU A 304 -3.19 5.54 8.29
C GLU A 304 -1.96 6.41 8.57
N CYS A 305 -1.89 7.56 7.91
CA CYS A 305 -0.67 8.38 7.88
C CYS A 305 -0.23 8.95 9.25
N LYS A 306 1.04 8.69 9.58
CA LYS A 306 1.82 9.20 10.72
C LYS A 306 2.82 10.25 10.26
N HIS A 307 3.80 10.60 11.11
CA HIS A 307 4.89 11.52 10.74
C HIS A 307 4.42 12.89 10.21
N ASN A 308 3.24 13.34 10.65
CA ASN A 308 2.55 14.53 10.15
C ASN A 308 2.37 14.56 8.62
N THR A 309 2.24 13.40 8.01
CA THR A 309 1.94 13.24 6.57
C THR A 309 0.45 13.04 6.33
N ALA A 310 0.02 13.29 5.10
CA ALA A 310 -1.36 13.20 4.65
C ALA A 310 -1.39 12.73 3.18
N GLY A 311 -2.59 12.50 2.68
CA GLY A 311 -2.81 11.92 1.35
C GLY A 311 -2.91 10.39 1.39
N PRO A 312 -3.44 9.78 0.32
CA PRO A 312 -3.73 8.35 0.30
C PRO A 312 -2.46 7.49 0.47
N GLU A 313 -1.31 7.95 -0.02
CA GLU A 313 0.01 7.29 0.09
C GLU A 313 0.94 7.94 1.13
N CYS A 314 0.43 8.85 1.97
CA CYS A 314 1.26 9.68 2.84
C CYS A 314 2.32 10.50 2.07
N ASP A 315 1.91 10.98 0.89
CA ASP A 315 2.71 11.61 -0.17
C ASP A 315 2.85 13.13 -0.03
N ARG A 316 2.28 13.71 1.05
CA ARG A 316 2.36 15.15 1.32
C ARG A 316 2.34 15.44 2.81
N CYS A 317 2.78 16.64 3.21
CA CYS A 317 2.67 17.07 4.60
C CYS A 317 1.24 17.49 4.97
N LYS A 318 0.86 17.22 6.23
CA LYS A 318 -0.36 17.77 6.84
C LYS A 318 -0.33 19.31 6.80
N PRO A 319 -1.50 19.96 6.76
CA PRO A 319 -1.57 21.41 6.92
C PRO A 319 -0.77 21.88 8.14
N PHE A 320 -0.12 23.04 8.01
CA PHE A 320 0.74 23.65 9.03
C PHE A 320 2.09 22.95 9.28
N HIS A 321 2.40 21.85 8.60
CA HIS A 321 3.67 21.12 8.72
C HIS A 321 4.56 21.32 7.48
N TYR A 322 4.73 22.59 7.08
CA TYR A 322 5.46 22.97 5.87
C TYR A 322 6.82 23.63 6.17
N ASP A 323 7.46 23.23 7.27
CA ASP A 323 8.76 23.83 7.64
C ASP A 323 9.93 23.29 6.81
N ARG A 324 9.83 22.04 6.33
CA ARG A 324 10.76 21.44 5.36
C ARG A 324 9.98 20.68 4.28
N PRO A 325 10.59 20.39 3.10
CA PRO A 325 9.95 19.61 2.06
C PRO A 325 9.56 18.21 2.55
N TRP A 326 8.48 17.67 1.99
CA TRP A 326 8.14 16.25 2.18
C TRP A 326 9.20 15.35 1.54
N GLN A 327 9.53 14.25 2.20
CA GLN A 327 10.40 13.20 1.67
C GLN A 327 9.92 11.84 2.20
N ARG A 328 10.09 10.79 1.38
CA ARG A 328 9.86 9.40 1.78
C ARG A 328 10.79 9.01 2.95
N ALA A 329 10.30 8.23 3.91
CA ALA A 329 11.11 7.71 5.00
C ALA A 329 12.10 6.64 4.48
N THR A 330 13.36 6.73 4.92
CA THR A 330 14.40 5.74 4.66
C THR A 330 14.64 4.87 5.90
N ALA A 331 15.46 3.83 5.79
CA ALA A 331 15.83 3.03 6.97
C ALA A 331 16.55 3.86 8.06
N ARG A 332 17.19 4.97 7.69
CA ARG A 332 17.99 5.82 8.61
C ARG A 332 17.20 7.02 9.12
N GLU A 333 16.42 7.67 8.25
CA GLU A 333 15.73 8.91 8.55
C GLU A 333 14.22 8.76 8.29
N ALA A 334 13.41 9.07 9.31
CA ALA A 334 11.95 8.97 9.22
C ALA A 334 11.32 10.05 8.33
N ASN A 335 12.05 11.14 8.09
CA ASN A 335 11.65 12.25 7.22
C ASN A 335 10.25 12.79 7.53
N GLU A 336 9.94 12.96 8.81
CA GLU A 336 8.66 13.48 9.24
C GLU A 336 8.45 14.95 8.84
N CYS A 337 7.20 15.32 8.60
CA CYS A 337 6.86 16.71 8.33
C CYS A 337 6.90 17.52 9.63
N VAL A 338 7.58 18.67 9.58
CA VAL A 338 7.83 19.51 10.75
C VAL A 338 6.86 20.69 10.76
N ALA A 339 6.25 20.93 11.93
CA ALA A 339 5.32 22.03 12.16
C ALA A 339 6.01 23.39 12.00
N CYS A 340 5.33 24.32 11.34
CA CYS A 340 5.82 25.69 11.22
C CYS A 340 5.82 26.39 12.58
N ASN A 341 6.93 27.03 12.95
CA ASN A 341 6.97 27.85 14.15
C ASN A 341 6.32 29.22 13.87
N CYS A 342 5.13 29.44 14.43
CA CYS A 342 4.41 30.72 14.33
C CYS A 342 4.09 31.36 15.67
N ASN A 343 4.78 30.94 16.75
CA ASN A 343 4.54 31.44 18.11
C ASN A 343 3.04 31.44 18.51
N LEU A 344 2.25 30.47 18.06
CA LEU A 344 0.79 30.39 18.30
C LEU A 344 -0.03 31.60 17.76
N HIS A 345 0.54 32.40 16.86
CA HIS A 345 -0.13 33.57 16.26
C HIS A 345 -0.68 33.32 14.86
N ALA A 346 -0.40 32.16 14.25
CA ALA A 346 -0.95 31.76 12.96
C ALA A 346 -1.34 30.27 12.97
N ARG A 347 -2.34 29.92 12.16
CA ARG A 347 -2.79 28.52 11.94
C ARG A 347 -2.46 28.01 10.54
N ARG A 348 -1.87 28.85 9.70
CA ARG A 348 -1.49 28.54 8.33
C ARG A 348 -0.05 28.99 8.12
N CYS A 349 0.68 28.22 7.34
CA CYS A 349 2.01 28.57 6.87
C CYS A 349 2.16 28.09 5.42
N ARG A 350 3.24 28.53 4.78
CA ARG A 350 3.70 28.00 3.49
C ARG A 350 5.19 27.71 3.59
N PHE A 351 5.68 26.84 2.71
CA PHE A 351 7.10 26.59 2.55
C PHE A 351 7.75 27.66 1.65
N ASN A 352 9.01 27.96 1.90
CA ASN A 352 9.87 28.77 1.04
C ASN A 352 11.23 28.08 0.86
N MET A 353 11.55 27.68 -0.38
CA MET A 353 12.78 26.96 -0.72
C MET A 353 14.05 27.78 -0.52
N GLU A 354 14.00 29.09 -0.76
CA GLU A 354 15.16 29.97 -0.60
C GLU A 354 15.57 30.09 0.87
N LEU A 355 14.59 30.35 1.75
CA LEU A 355 14.82 30.38 3.20
C LEU A 355 15.31 29.03 3.73
N TYR A 356 14.79 27.92 3.20
CA TYR A 356 15.26 26.59 3.54
C TYR A 356 16.75 26.40 3.19
N LYS A 357 17.16 26.78 1.97
CA LYS A 357 18.57 26.74 1.56
C LYS A 357 19.45 27.62 2.45
N LEU A 358 19.04 28.86 2.71
CA LEU A 358 19.77 29.82 3.56
C LEU A 358 19.91 29.34 5.01
N SER A 359 18.93 28.59 5.53
CA SER A 359 18.99 28.00 6.87
C SER A 359 19.91 26.77 6.99
N GLY A 360 20.59 26.39 5.90
CA GLY A 360 21.36 25.14 5.84
C GLY A 360 20.45 23.91 5.76
N ARG A 361 19.32 24.00 5.03
CA ARG A 361 18.30 22.94 4.89
C ARG A 361 17.67 22.51 6.22
N LYS A 362 17.40 23.48 7.11
CA LYS A 362 16.77 23.23 8.42
C LYS A 362 15.31 23.68 8.46
N SER A 363 15.02 24.93 8.07
CA SER A 363 13.68 25.53 8.17
C SER A 363 13.42 26.53 7.05
N GLY A 364 12.33 26.31 6.33
CA GLY A 364 11.80 27.16 5.25
C GLY A 364 10.36 27.63 5.51
N GLY A 365 9.75 27.30 6.66
CA GLY A 365 8.37 27.67 6.96
C GLY A 365 8.17 29.17 7.13
N VAL A 366 7.09 29.70 6.56
CA VAL A 366 6.67 31.11 6.65
C VAL A 366 5.21 31.18 7.08
N CYS A 367 4.93 31.84 8.20
CA CYS A 367 3.59 32.00 8.74
C CYS A 367 2.74 32.92 7.88
N LEU A 368 1.44 32.62 7.79
CA LEU A 368 0.47 33.41 7.04
C LEU A 368 -0.55 34.03 8.00
N ASN A 369 -0.89 35.30 7.77
CA ASN A 369 -1.89 36.05 8.51
C ASN A 369 -1.64 36.05 10.04
N CYS A 370 -0.46 36.52 10.45
CA CYS A 370 -0.14 36.68 11.87
C CYS A 370 -1.21 37.51 12.61
N ARG A 371 -1.80 36.88 13.63
CA ARG A 371 -2.81 37.45 14.53
C ARG A 371 -2.17 38.09 15.74
N HIS A 372 -2.98 38.64 16.64
CA HIS A 372 -2.50 39.19 17.93
C HIS A 372 -1.50 40.35 17.76
N ASN A 373 -1.63 41.12 16.68
CA ASN A 373 -0.78 42.27 16.34
C ASN A 373 0.71 41.94 16.20
N THR A 374 1.02 40.68 15.85
CA THR A 374 2.38 40.23 15.55
C THR A 374 2.66 40.25 14.05
N ALA A 375 3.94 40.35 13.68
CA ALA A 375 4.46 40.37 12.32
C ALA A 375 5.76 39.56 12.21
N GLY A 376 6.25 39.44 10.97
CA GLY A 376 7.45 38.69 10.64
C GLY A 376 7.18 37.23 10.26
N ARG A 377 8.23 36.58 9.76
CA ARG A 377 8.20 35.19 9.27
C ARG A 377 7.56 34.19 10.25
N HIS A 378 7.89 34.34 11.53
CA HIS A 378 7.43 33.47 12.62
C HIS A 378 6.43 34.16 13.56
N CYS A 379 5.86 35.30 13.14
CA CYS A 379 5.03 36.13 14.02
C CYS A 379 5.75 36.49 15.34
N HIS A 380 7.05 36.82 15.25
CA HIS A 380 7.97 36.90 16.39
C HIS A 380 8.24 38.33 16.87
N TYR A 381 7.75 39.35 16.17
CA TYR A 381 7.81 40.74 16.60
C TYR A 381 6.44 41.43 16.43
N CYS A 382 6.29 42.63 16.97
CA CYS A 382 5.03 43.37 16.93
C CYS A 382 4.89 44.19 15.64
N LYS A 383 3.68 44.26 15.09
CA LYS A 383 3.36 45.15 13.96
C LYS A 383 3.65 46.60 14.34
N GLU A 384 3.89 47.43 13.33
CA GLU A 384 3.96 48.88 13.50
C GLU A 384 2.73 49.42 14.27
N GLY A 385 2.96 50.34 15.20
CA GLY A 385 1.94 50.83 16.14
C GLY A 385 1.76 49.98 17.41
N TYR A 386 2.48 48.86 17.54
CA TYR A 386 2.49 48.00 18.73
C TYR A 386 3.92 47.78 19.23
N TYR A 387 4.09 47.61 20.54
CA TYR A 387 5.36 47.27 21.18
C TYR A 387 5.27 45.97 21.97
N ARG A 388 6.43 45.35 22.22
CA ARG A 388 6.55 44.07 22.91
C ARG A 388 6.34 44.25 24.43
N ASP A 389 5.34 43.59 24.99
CA ASP A 389 5.10 43.51 26.44
C ASP A 389 5.96 42.42 27.08
N LEU A 390 7.15 42.79 27.58
CA LEU A 390 8.13 41.86 28.13
C LEU A 390 7.63 41.06 29.36
N SER A 391 6.52 41.46 29.99
CA SER A 391 5.89 40.68 31.07
C SER A 391 5.24 39.38 30.60
N LYS A 392 5.11 39.18 29.28
CA LYS A 392 4.44 38.03 28.65
C LYS A 392 5.41 37.32 27.72
N THR A 393 5.28 36.00 27.57
CA THR A 393 6.02 35.25 26.56
C THR A 393 5.62 35.69 25.15
N ILE A 394 6.49 35.47 24.16
CA ILE A 394 6.20 35.87 22.77
C ILE A 394 4.93 35.20 22.24
N SER A 395 4.64 33.95 22.63
CA SER A 395 3.48 33.21 22.18
C SER A 395 2.14 33.64 22.78
N HIS A 396 2.16 34.55 23.77
CA HIS A 396 0.96 34.98 24.45
C HIS A 396 0.10 35.88 23.55
N ARG A 397 -1.23 35.70 23.56
CA ARG A 397 -2.20 36.49 22.76
C ARG A 397 -2.10 38.01 22.91
N LYS A 398 -1.58 38.48 24.04
CA LYS A 398 -1.36 39.91 24.37
C LYS A 398 0.13 40.30 24.43
N ALA A 399 1.02 39.55 23.78
CA ALA A 399 2.46 39.84 23.76
C ALA A 399 2.80 41.20 23.10
N CYS A 400 1.91 41.71 22.25
CA CYS A 400 2.01 43.03 21.62
C CYS A 400 0.94 43.98 22.14
N LYS A 401 1.36 45.12 22.70
CA LYS A 401 0.51 46.15 23.30
C LYS A 401 0.53 47.41 22.44
N GLY A 402 -0.64 48.01 22.23
CA GLY A 402 -0.77 49.22 21.41
C GLY A 402 -0.19 50.43 22.14
N THR A 403 0.46 51.32 21.38
CA THR A 403 0.90 52.61 21.91
C THR A 403 -0.33 53.52 22.12
N ARG A 404 -0.83 53.60 23.36
CA ARG A 404 -1.91 54.55 23.72
C ARG A 404 -1.50 56.04 23.65
N GLY A 405 -0.34 56.37 23.07
CA GLY A 405 0.31 57.68 23.20
C GLY A 405 0.43 58.55 21.94
N LEU A 406 0.37 58.01 20.71
CA LEU A 406 0.64 58.85 19.52
C LEU A 406 -0.58 59.54 18.91
N VAL A 407 -1.80 59.11 19.26
CA VAL A 407 -3.03 59.77 18.79
C VAL A 407 -3.29 61.08 19.56
N ARG A 408 -2.77 61.22 20.80
CA ARG A 408 -2.91 62.46 21.56
C ARG A 408 -1.93 63.55 21.12
N ALA A 409 -0.71 63.18 20.70
CA ALA A 409 0.30 64.16 20.27
C ALA A 409 -0.10 64.86 18.96
N THR A 410 -0.59 64.11 17.97
CA THR A 410 -1.00 64.67 16.67
C THR A 410 -2.28 65.51 16.74
N VAL A 411 -3.19 65.22 17.67
CA VAL A 411 -4.39 66.06 17.90
C VAL A 411 -4.04 67.35 18.65
N LEU A 412 -3.06 67.32 19.57
CA LEU A 412 -2.58 68.52 20.27
C LEU A 412 -1.70 69.41 19.36
N GLU A 413 -0.87 68.84 18.49
CA GLU A 413 -0.09 69.60 17.50
C GLU A 413 -1.00 70.27 16.45
N ARG A 414 -1.98 69.54 15.89
CA ARG A 414 -2.96 70.13 14.95
C ARG A 414 -3.87 71.19 15.58
N ARG A 415 -4.07 71.15 16.90
CA ARG A 415 -4.85 72.17 17.61
C ARG A 415 -4.00 73.44 17.87
N ARG A 416 -2.71 73.27 18.17
CA ARG A 416 -1.74 74.39 18.27
C ARG A 416 -1.47 75.08 16.95
N GLU A 417 -1.46 74.36 15.82
CA GLU A 417 -1.33 74.97 14.49
C GLU A 417 -2.56 75.80 14.11
N ARG A 418 -3.77 75.34 14.44
CA ARG A 418 -5.01 76.11 14.18
C ARG A 418 -5.21 77.32 15.10
N GLU A 419 -4.69 77.30 16.32
CA GLU A 419 -4.72 78.46 17.20
C GLU A 419 -3.72 79.54 16.74
N LYS A 420 -2.58 79.16 16.14
CA LYS A 420 -1.64 80.12 15.53
C LYS A 420 -2.15 80.76 14.24
N GLU A 421 -2.92 80.05 13.43
CA GLU A 421 -3.52 80.61 12.19
C GLU A 421 -4.75 81.51 12.47
N GLY A 422 -5.30 81.49 13.69
CA GLY A 422 -6.46 82.30 14.08
C GLY A 422 -6.14 83.66 14.69
N GLU A 423 -4.88 83.95 15.01
CA GLU A 423 -4.45 85.18 15.70
C GLU A 423 -3.79 86.18 14.71
N GLU A 424 -3.71 85.84 13.42
CA GLU A 424 -3.11 86.65 12.36
C GLU A 424 -4.13 87.07 11.27
N ARG A 425 -5.41 87.20 11.63
CA ARG A 425 -6.48 87.68 10.73
C ARG A 425 -7.26 88.86 11.26
#